data_AF-A0A150HQ23-F1
#
_entry.id   AF-A0A150HQ23-F1
#
_cell.length_a   1.000
_cell.length_b   1.000
_cell.length_c   1.000
_cell.angle_alpha   90.00
_cell.angle_beta   90.00
_cell.angle_gamma   90.00
#
_symmetry.space_group_name_H-M   'P 1'
#
loop_
_entity.id
_entity.type
_entity.pdbx_description
1 polymer ?
#
loop_
_entity_poly.entity_id
_entity_poly.type
_entity_poly.pdbx_seq_one_letter_code
_entity_poly.pdbx_strand_id
1 'polypeptide(L)'
;MPYWEHADFQQLVCPSVDLNCFAGRQLEGFIDVAHFAWVHPDTFGDPENVEVPDYTTTETTYGFEADYISSVGRYPIGTDQRGKDGFQWLRHFEISLPFTATLTIHFPNETKQVIMNAASPVSARQTRLFAPICRNYDKDLPIEDAYKFNLEIFEEDRLIVETQKPEYLPLDLSMEAHFPADRSSSMYRKLLRKMGFSPIFAA
;
A
#
# COMPACT_ATOMS: atom_id res chain seq x y z
N MET A 1 -11.58 -6.80 5.23
CA MET A 1 -10.68 -7.18 4.12
C MET A 1 -11.46 -8.03 3.13
N PRO A 2 -11.49 -7.67 1.83
CA PRO A 2 -12.10 -8.49 0.79
C PRO A 2 -11.57 -9.93 0.78
N TYR A 3 -12.42 -10.88 0.41
CA TYR A 3 -12.11 -12.31 0.25
C TYR A 3 -11.55 -13.07 1.48
N TRP A 4 -11.49 -12.45 2.66
CA TRP A 4 -10.92 -13.08 3.86
C TRP A 4 -11.62 -14.40 4.22
N GLU A 5 -12.96 -14.41 4.24
CA GLU A 5 -13.78 -15.60 4.56
C GLU A 5 -14.10 -16.46 3.31
N HIS A 6 -13.51 -16.17 2.15
CA HIS A 6 -13.82 -16.88 0.92
C HIS A 6 -13.07 -18.22 0.85
N ALA A 7 -13.78 -19.32 0.61
CA ALA A 7 -13.22 -20.68 0.69
C ALA A 7 -12.01 -20.93 -0.25
N ASP A 8 -11.98 -20.27 -1.41
CA ASP A 8 -10.88 -20.42 -2.37
C ASP A 8 -9.59 -19.69 -1.98
N PHE A 9 -9.64 -18.81 -0.97
CA PHE A 9 -8.50 -18.00 -0.54
C PHE A 9 -7.83 -18.59 0.70
N GLN A 10 -6.50 -18.66 0.66
CA GLN A 10 -5.65 -18.94 1.82
C GLN A 10 -5.43 -17.63 2.59
N GLN A 11 -5.68 -17.66 3.90
CA GLN A 11 -5.41 -16.56 4.82
C GLN A 11 -3.97 -16.63 5.34
N LEU A 12 -3.29 -15.49 5.35
CA LEU A 12 -1.94 -15.33 5.84
C LEU A 12 -1.94 -14.21 6.90
N VAL A 13 -1.81 -14.59 8.17
CA VAL A 13 -1.69 -13.65 9.29
C VAL A 13 -0.22 -13.31 9.50
N CYS A 14 0.28 -12.34 8.73
CA CYS A 14 1.66 -11.89 8.85
C CYS A 14 1.95 -11.33 10.25
N PRO A 15 3.16 -11.54 10.80
CA PRO A 15 3.59 -10.86 12.02
C PRO A 15 3.46 -9.34 11.89
N SER A 16 3.14 -8.66 12.99
CA SER A 16 3.08 -7.19 13.02
C SER A 16 4.47 -6.57 12.95
N VAL A 17 4.56 -5.39 12.36
CA VAL A 17 5.81 -4.59 12.27
C VAL A 17 5.63 -3.31 13.07
N ASP A 18 6.63 -2.94 13.88
CA ASP A 18 6.65 -1.67 14.61
C ASP A 18 7.49 -0.65 13.84
N LEU A 19 6.94 0.56 13.65
CA LEU A 19 7.52 1.64 12.86
C LEU A 19 7.58 2.92 13.70
N ASN A 20 8.69 3.64 13.64
CA ASN A 20 8.91 4.92 14.33
C ASN A 20 8.42 6.12 13.50
N CYS A 21 7.16 6.05 13.05
CA CYS A 21 6.52 7.11 12.29
C CYS A 21 5.05 7.28 12.73
N PHE A 22 4.46 8.40 12.34
CA PHE A 22 3.03 8.63 12.51
C PHE A 22 2.21 7.73 11.57
N ALA A 23 1.10 7.18 12.06
CA ALA A 23 0.25 6.25 11.30
C ALA A 23 -0.25 6.82 9.96
N GLY A 24 -0.47 8.14 9.89
CA GLY A 24 -0.85 8.80 8.63
C GLY A 24 0.26 8.78 7.57
N ARG A 25 1.53 8.91 7.97
CA ARG A 25 2.69 8.79 7.05
C ARG A 25 2.83 7.35 6.53
N GLN A 26 2.63 6.38 7.41
CA GLN A 26 2.67 4.98 7.03
C GLN A 26 1.55 4.63 6.05
N LEU A 27 0.30 5.04 6.33
CA LEU A 27 -0.82 4.74 5.45
C LEU A 27 -0.63 5.43 4.09
N GLU A 28 -0.17 6.68 4.10
CA GLU A 28 0.17 7.43 2.88
C GLU A 28 1.22 6.71 2.04
N GLY A 29 2.28 6.17 2.65
CA GLY A 29 3.29 5.38 1.94
C GLY A 29 2.72 4.11 1.30
N PHE A 30 1.75 3.44 1.93
CA PHE A 30 1.15 2.23 1.36
C PHE A 30 0.27 2.50 0.12
N ILE A 31 -0.34 3.68 0.05
CA ILE A 31 -1.22 4.09 -1.07
C ILE A 31 -0.48 4.90 -2.14
N ASP A 32 0.82 5.13 -1.94
CA ASP A 32 1.72 5.70 -2.93
C ASP A 32 2.26 4.59 -3.84
N VAL A 33 2.27 4.85 -5.14
CA VAL A 33 2.81 3.94 -6.16
C VAL A 33 4.08 4.51 -6.80
N ALA A 34 4.36 5.81 -6.61
CA ALA A 34 5.51 6.48 -7.19
C ALA A 34 6.82 6.01 -6.57
N HIS A 35 6.79 5.54 -5.31
CA HIS A 35 7.99 5.09 -4.61
C HIS A 35 8.46 3.70 -5.03
N PHE A 36 7.64 2.91 -5.73
CA PHE A 36 7.93 1.50 -6.03
C PHE A 36 9.31 1.28 -6.66
N ALA A 37 9.66 2.03 -7.70
CA ALA A 37 10.93 1.88 -8.41
C ALA A 37 12.16 2.31 -7.58
N TRP A 38 11.95 3.11 -6.52
CA TRP A 38 13.02 3.74 -5.75
C TRP A 38 13.27 3.07 -4.40
N VAL A 39 12.20 2.63 -3.73
CA VAL A 39 12.27 2.04 -2.39
C VAL A 39 12.33 0.52 -2.44
N HIS A 40 11.72 -0.08 -3.46
CA HIS A 40 11.63 -1.54 -3.59
C HIS A 40 12.45 -2.14 -4.74
N PRO A 41 13.64 -1.62 -5.11
CA PRO A 41 14.37 -2.12 -6.28
C PRO A 41 14.86 -3.57 -6.11
N ASP A 42 15.04 -4.01 -4.85
CA ASP A 42 15.52 -5.35 -4.51
C ASP A 42 14.39 -6.38 -4.34
N THR A 43 13.13 -5.92 -4.21
CA THR A 43 11.96 -6.79 -4.02
C THR A 43 11.06 -6.86 -5.26
N PHE A 44 10.32 -5.79 -5.56
CA PHE A 44 9.30 -5.82 -6.63
C PHE A 44 9.31 -4.60 -7.57
N GLY A 45 9.96 -3.51 -7.17
CA GLY A 45 10.15 -2.32 -7.99
C GLY A 45 11.03 -2.59 -9.20
N ASP A 46 10.89 -1.73 -10.20
CA ASP A 46 11.72 -1.74 -11.41
C ASP A 46 12.31 -0.34 -11.62
N PRO A 47 13.62 -0.14 -11.36
CA PRO A 47 14.28 1.15 -11.51
C PRO A 47 14.23 1.75 -12.92
N GLU A 48 14.00 0.93 -13.95
CA GLU A 48 13.86 1.40 -15.33
C GLU A 48 12.41 1.78 -15.67
N ASN A 49 11.46 1.54 -14.76
CA ASN A 49 10.03 1.78 -14.91
C ASN A 49 9.50 2.67 -13.77
N VAL A 50 9.86 3.95 -13.83
CA VAL A 50 9.57 4.96 -12.80
C VAL A 50 8.30 5.78 -13.08
N GLU A 51 7.73 5.66 -14.28
CA GLU A 51 6.57 6.43 -14.68
C GLU A 51 5.31 5.89 -14.01
N VAL A 52 4.53 6.80 -13.40
CA VAL A 52 3.21 6.49 -12.85
C VAL A 52 2.15 6.92 -13.87
N PRO A 53 1.45 5.98 -14.53
CA PRO A 53 0.30 6.30 -15.37
C PRO A 53 -0.75 7.14 -14.64
N ASP A 54 -1.49 7.97 -15.38
CA ASP A 54 -2.61 8.70 -14.80
C ASP A 54 -3.68 7.74 -14.28
N TYR A 55 -4.23 8.06 -13.12
CA TYR A 55 -5.26 7.28 -12.45
C TYR A 55 -6.26 8.21 -11.75
N THR A 56 -7.39 7.69 -11.33
CA THR A 56 -8.44 8.46 -10.66
C THR A 56 -8.74 7.91 -9.28
N THR A 57 -9.28 8.77 -8.44
CA THR A 57 -9.74 8.44 -7.09
C THR A 57 -11.22 8.76 -6.98
N THR A 58 -12.01 7.87 -6.38
CA THR A 58 -13.46 8.04 -6.20
C THR A 58 -13.79 8.01 -4.71
N GLU A 59 -14.45 9.05 -4.18
CA GLU A 59 -14.91 9.05 -2.78
C GLU A 59 -15.94 7.92 -2.55
N THR A 60 -15.83 7.26 -1.41
CA THR A 60 -16.78 6.25 -0.93
C THR A 60 -17.42 6.72 0.38
N THR A 61 -18.32 5.92 0.96
CA THR A 61 -18.98 6.26 2.23
C THR A 61 -18.00 6.38 3.41
N TYR A 62 -16.88 5.67 3.38
CA TYR A 62 -15.91 5.55 4.48
C TYR A 62 -14.50 6.04 4.13
N GLY A 63 -14.27 6.48 2.89
CA GLY A 63 -12.98 6.99 2.43
C GLY A 63 -12.97 7.17 0.92
N PHE A 64 -12.12 6.43 0.22
CA PHE A 64 -12.05 6.47 -1.24
C PHE A 64 -11.49 5.17 -1.82
N GLU A 65 -11.64 5.00 -3.12
CA GLU A 65 -11.00 3.95 -3.90
C GLU A 65 -10.16 4.53 -5.04
N ALA A 66 -9.19 3.76 -5.52
CA ALA A 66 -8.36 4.11 -6.67
C ALA A 66 -7.98 2.86 -7.47
N ASP A 67 -8.14 2.95 -8.78
CA ASP A 67 -7.69 1.93 -9.72
C ASP A 67 -6.40 2.36 -10.38
N TYR A 68 -5.33 1.60 -10.17
CA TYR A 68 -4.04 1.84 -10.78
C TYR A 68 -3.67 0.67 -11.70
N ILE A 69 -3.44 0.98 -12.98
CA ILE A 69 -2.94 -0.01 -13.93
C ILE A 69 -1.41 0.05 -13.92
N SER A 70 -0.81 -1.08 -13.58
CA SER A 70 0.62 -1.16 -13.30
C SER A 70 1.31 -2.19 -14.20
N SER A 71 2.47 -1.80 -14.72
CA SER A 71 3.43 -2.70 -15.38
C SER A 71 4.45 -3.30 -14.39
N VAL A 72 4.55 -2.77 -13.16
CA VAL A 72 5.46 -3.29 -12.11
C VAL A 72 5.03 -4.68 -11.62
N GLY A 73 6.00 -5.59 -11.56
CA GLY A 73 5.84 -7.03 -11.28
C GLY A 73 5.67 -7.42 -9.80
N ARG A 74 5.11 -8.62 -9.61
CA ARG A 74 4.79 -9.42 -8.39
C ARG A 74 4.07 -10.68 -8.85
N TYR A 75 4.81 -11.63 -9.39
CA TYR A 75 4.24 -12.77 -10.11
C TYR A 75 4.02 -13.96 -9.17
N PRO A 76 2.94 -14.76 -9.34
CA PRO A 76 2.91 -16.12 -8.81
C PRO A 76 4.19 -16.89 -9.16
N ILE A 77 4.67 -17.74 -8.26
CA ILE A 77 5.90 -18.49 -8.51
C ILE A 77 5.73 -19.36 -9.77
N GLY A 78 6.74 -19.33 -10.64
CA GLY A 78 6.70 -20.04 -11.94
C GLY A 78 6.03 -19.27 -13.08
N THR A 79 5.48 -18.08 -12.82
CA THR A 79 5.06 -17.16 -13.89
C THR A 79 6.17 -16.15 -14.18
N ASP A 80 7.02 -16.46 -15.17
CA ASP A 80 8.01 -15.48 -15.65
C ASP A 80 7.35 -14.50 -16.61
N GLN A 81 6.99 -13.33 -16.09
CA GLN A 81 6.51 -12.21 -16.88
C GLN A 81 7.24 -10.90 -16.55
N ARG A 82 8.34 -10.98 -15.79
CA ARG A 82 9.18 -9.81 -15.50
C ARG A 82 9.77 -9.31 -16.81
N GLY A 83 9.56 -8.03 -17.12
CA GLY A 83 10.08 -7.41 -18.36
C GLY A 83 9.38 -7.85 -19.65
N LYS A 84 8.19 -8.47 -19.59
CA LYS A 84 7.38 -8.72 -20.80
C LYS A 84 6.61 -7.46 -21.21
N ASP A 85 6.79 -7.07 -22.47
CA ASP A 85 6.08 -5.94 -23.07
C ASP A 85 4.55 -6.12 -23.02
N GLY A 86 3.83 -5.03 -22.72
CA GLY A 86 2.36 -4.99 -22.72
C GLY A 86 1.70 -5.57 -21.47
N PHE A 87 2.49 -5.90 -20.44
CA PHE A 87 1.96 -6.42 -19.20
C PHE A 87 1.31 -5.34 -18.31
N GLN A 88 0.10 -5.60 -17.82
CA GLN A 88 -0.69 -4.67 -17.01
C GLN A 88 -1.49 -5.45 -15.96
N TRP A 89 -1.38 -5.05 -14.69
CA TRP A 89 -2.26 -5.49 -13.62
C TRP A 89 -3.09 -4.34 -13.09
N LEU A 90 -4.34 -4.65 -12.78
CA LEU A 90 -5.16 -3.79 -11.95
C LEU A 90 -4.76 -3.96 -10.48
N ARG A 91 -4.32 -2.86 -9.88
CA ARG A 91 -4.19 -2.66 -8.43
C ARG A 91 -5.38 -1.80 -7.99
N HIS A 92 -6.34 -2.43 -7.34
CA HIS A 92 -7.52 -1.76 -6.80
C HIS A 92 -7.26 -1.46 -5.31
N PHE A 93 -7.16 -0.18 -4.97
CA PHE A 93 -7.01 0.29 -3.60
C PHE A 93 -8.36 0.73 -3.04
N GLU A 94 -8.66 0.30 -1.82
CA GLU A 94 -9.79 0.79 -1.03
C GLU A 94 -9.25 1.35 0.30
N ILE A 95 -9.52 2.60 0.58
CA ILE A 95 -9.02 3.29 1.77
C ILE A 95 -10.20 3.57 2.70
N SER A 96 -10.10 3.07 3.92
CA SER A 96 -11.00 3.36 5.03
C SER A 96 -10.30 4.26 6.04
N LEU A 97 -10.79 5.49 6.15
CA LEU A 97 -10.17 6.49 7.00
C LEU A 97 -10.35 6.14 8.49
N PRO A 98 -9.38 6.46 9.37
CA PRO A 98 -8.18 7.22 9.05
C PRO A 98 -6.94 6.40 8.70
N PHE A 99 -6.85 5.11 9.04
CA PHE A 99 -5.57 4.37 9.03
C PHE A 99 -5.67 2.94 8.49
N THR A 100 -6.58 2.68 7.56
CA THR A 100 -6.73 1.36 6.96
C THR A 100 -6.87 1.45 5.45
N ALA A 101 -6.14 0.59 4.74
CA ALA A 101 -6.30 0.43 3.30
C ALA A 101 -6.24 -1.06 2.93
N THR A 102 -6.87 -1.42 1.83
CA THR A 102 -6.73 -2.74 1.21
C THR A 102 -6.32 -2.57 -0.23
N LEU A 103 -5.33 -3.35 -0.67
CA LEU A 103 -4.90 -3.47 -2.05
C LEU A 103 -5.31 -4.84 -2.57
N THR A 104 -6.20 -4.87 -3.56
CA THR A 104 -6.49 -6.06 -4.35
C THR A 104 -5.69 -6.01 -5.65
N ILE A 105 -4.80 -6.99 -5.84
CA ILE A 105 -4.03 -7.17 -7.06
C ILE A 105 -4.74 -8.23 -7.90
N HIS A 106 -5.14 -7.85 -9.12
CA HIS A 106 -5.79 -8.73 -10.08
C HIS A 106 -4.75 -9.29 -11.07
N PHE A 107 -4.50 -10.58 -10.95
CA PHE A 107 -3.64 -11.33 -11.87
C PHE A 107 -4.47 -12.00 -12.98
N PRO A 108 -3.83 -12.48 -14.07
CA PRO A 108 -4.50 -13.32 -15.06
C PRO A 108 -5.15 -14.57 -14.44
N ASN A 109 -6.05 -15.21 -15.20
CA ASN A 109 -6.72 -16.46 -14.80
C ASN A 109 -7.47 -16.36 -13.46
N GLU A 110 -8.15 -15.23 -13.22
CA GLU A 110 -8.95 -14.97 -12.01
C GLU A 110 -8.16 -15.06 -10.69
N THR A 111 -6.83 -15.01 -10.80
CA THR A 111 -5.94 -15.08 -9.65
C THR A 111 -5.89 -13.71 -8.96
N LYS A 112 -5.92 -13.70 -7.63
CA LYS A 112 -5.94 -12.48 -6.82
C LYS A 112 -5.09 -12.62 -5.58
N GLN A 113 -4.50 -11.51 -5.18
CA GLN A 113 -3.99 -11.30 -3.83
C GLN A 113 -4.60 -10.05 -3.25
N VAL A 114 -5.03 -10.12 -1.99
CA VAL A 114 -5.42 -8.94 -1.21
C VAL A 114 -4.44 -8.75 -0.07
N ILE A 115 -4.01 -7.52 0.12
CA ILE A 115 -3.16 -7.09 1.23
C ILE A 115 -3.96 -6.03 1.98
N MET A 116 -4.17 -6.21 3.28
CA MET A 116 -4.67 -5.14 4.13
C MET A 116 -3.48 -4.46 4.79
N ASN A 117 -3.56 -3.15 4.95
CA ASN A 117 -2.65 -2.35 5.73
C ASN A 117 -3.48 -1.67 6.82
N ALA A 118 -3.26 -2.05 8.07
CA ALA A 118 -3.93 -1.48 9.23
C ALA A 118 -2.88 -0.88 10.19
N ALA A 119 -2.69 0.43 10.10
CA ALA A 119 -1.78 1.17 10.95
C ALA A 119 -2.44 1.54 12.28
N SER A 120 -2.01 0.89 13.35
CA SER A 120 -2.46 1.22 14.70
C SER A 120 -1.54 2.31 15.30
N PRO A 121 -2.05 3.53 15.54
CA PRO A 121 -1.26 4.58 16.18
C PRO A 121 -1.02 4.23 17.66
N VAL A 122 0.21 3.83 17.99
CA VAL A 122 0.63 3.56 19.39
C VAL A 122 0.96 4.88 20.10
N SER A 123 1.53 5.85 19.38
CA SER A 123 1.72 7.23 19.82
C SER A 123 1.85 8.16 18.60
N ALA A 124 2.04 9.46 18.83
CA ALA A 124 2.35 10.45 17.80
C ALA A 124 3.53 10.08 16.88
N ARG A 125 4.43 9.20 17.35
CA ARG A 125 5.68 8.84 16.65
C ARG A 125 5.89 7.33 16.52
N GLN A 126 4.90 6.52 16.90
CA GLN A 126 5.01 5.07 16.86
C GLN A 126 3.73 4.46 16.30
N THR A 127 3.91 3.58 15.33
CA THR A 127 2.83 2.85 14.66
C THR A 127 3.11 1.36 14.76
N ARG A 128 2.09 0.57 15.11
CA ARG A 128 2.11 -0.88 14.93
C ARG A 128 1.30 -1.23 13.70
N LEU A 129 1.95 -1.82 12.72
CA LEU A 129 1.36 -2.21 11.45
C LEU A 129 0.91 -3.67 11.49
N PHE A 130 -0.35 -3.90 11.11
CA PHE A 130 -0.88 -5.22 10.81
C PHE A 130 -1.12 -5.34 9.31
N ALA A 131 -0.55 -6.38 8.69
CA ALA A 131 -0.62 -6.57 7.25
C ALA A 131 -1.06 -7.99 6.83
N PRO A 132 -2.29 -8.42 7.15
CA PRO A 132 -2.76 -9.72 6.72
C PRO A 132 -2.93 -9.77 5.19
N ILE A 133 -2.68 -10.96 4.64
CA ILE A 133 -2.76 -11.24 3.20
C ILE A 133 -3.80 -12.34 2.98
N CYS A 134 -4.54 -12.30 1.88
CA CYS A 134 -5.22 -13.48 1.37
C CYS A 134 -4.94 -13.67 -0.12
N ARG A 135 -4.80 -14.92 -0.56
CA ARG A 135 -4.48 -15.28 -1.95
C ARG A 135 -5.19 -16.56 -2.39
N ASN A 136 -5.54 -16.67 -3.66
CA ASN A 136 -6.13 -17.89 -4.23
C ASN A 136 -5.17 -18.74 -5.07
N TYR A 137 -3.88 -18.40 -5.07
CA TYR A 137 -2.80 -19.09 -5.78
C TYR A 137 -1.67 -19.46 -4.83
N ASP A 138 -0.74 -20.29 -5.29
CA ASP A 138 0.46 -20.71 -4.54
C ASP A 138 0.15 -21.23 -3.12
N LYS A 139 -1.04 -21.83 -2.93
CA LYS A 139 -1.55 -22.24 -1.62
C LYS A 139 -0.76 -23.40 -1.00
N ASP A 140 -0.05 -24.14 -1.84
CA ASP A 140 0.78 -25.29 -1.45
C ASP A 140 2.21 -24.88 -1.05
N LEU A 141 2.56 -23.59 -1.17
CA LEU A 141 3.87 -23.08 -0.74
C LEU A 141 3.91 -22.82 0.77
N PRO A 142 5.11 -22.89 1.40
CA PRO A 142 5.29 -22.49 2.78
C PRO A 142 4.80 -21.05 3.02
N ILE A 143 4.02 -20.85 4.08
CA ILE A 143 3.50 -19.52 4.44
C ILE A 143 4.61 -18.62 4.98
N GLU A 144 5.66 -19.22 5.54
CA GLU A 144 6.82 -18.56 6.12
C GLU A 144 7.60 -17.77 5.06
N ASP A 145 7.67 -18.26 3.83
CA ASP A 145 8.32 -17.55 2.72
C ASP A 145 7.54 -16.27 2.37
N ALA A 146 6.21 -16.33 2.41
CA ALA A 146 5.37 -15.16 2.21
C ALA A 146 5.50 -14.15 3.38
N TYR A 147 5.63 -14.62 4.62
CA TYR A 147 5.90 -13.75 5.77
C TYR A 147 7.25 -13.06 5.66
N LYS A 148 8.29 -13.80 5.28
CA LYS A 148 9.64 -13.25 5.10
C LYS A 148 9.65 -12.18 4.02
N PHE A 149 9.08 -12.46 2.85
CA PHE A 149 9.01 -11.51 1.75
C PHE A 149 8.20 -10.25 2.11
N ASN A 150 7.08 -10.41 2.81
CA ASN A 150 6.29 -9.28 3.29
C ASN A 150 7.05 -8.42 4.31
N LEU A 151 7.84 -9.04 5.18
CA LEU A 151 8.71 -8.33 6.12
C LEU A 151 9.83 -7.57 5.40
N GLU A 152 10.46 -8.17 4.37
CA GLU A 152 11.50 -7.52 3.56
C GLU A 152 10.98 -6.21 2.94
N ILE A 153 9.79 -6.23 2.32
CA ILE A 153 9.15 -5.03 1.76
C ILE A 153 8.93 -3.95 2.84
N PHE A 154 8.42 -4.33 4.02
CA PHE A 154 8.18 -3.35 5.08
C PHE A 154 9.46 -2.80 5.71
N GLU A 155 10.56 -3.56 5.72
CA GLU A 155 11.84 -3.02 6.14
C GLU A 155 12.39 -1.99 5.15
N GLU A 156 12.22 -2.20 3.83
CA GLU A 156 12.55 -1.19 2.82
C GLU A 156 11.76 0.11 3.04
N ASP A 157 10.43 0.00 3.23
CA ASP A 157 9.57 1.16 3.54
C ASP A 157 9.98 1.84 4.85
N ARG A 158 10.29 1.05 5.90
CA ARG A 158 10.66 1.56 7.23
C ARG A 158 11.86 2.50 7.15
N LEU A 159 12.88 2.15 6.35
CA LEU A 159 14.09 2.95 6.19
C LEU A 159 13.80 4.35 5.62
N ILE A 160 12.71 4.52 4.88
CA ILE A 160 12.33 5.80 4.29
C ILE A 160 11.34 6.54 5.20
N VAL A 161 10.24 5.89 5.60
CA VAL A 161 9.15 6.56 6.35
C VAL A 161 9.61 7.10 7.71
N GLU A 162 10.55 6.43 8.39
CA GLU A 162 11.07 6.89 9.70
C GLU A 162 11.95 8.14 9.60
N THR A 163 12.41 8.48 8.38
CA THR A 163 13.24 9.67 8.13
C THR A 163 12.42 10.92 7.79
N GLN A 164 11.14 10.77 7.49
CA GLN A 164 10.28 11.88 7.08
C GLN A 164 10.17 12.95 8.17
N LYS A 165 10.30 14.22 7.77
CA LYS A 165 10.18 15.38 8.65
C LYS A 165 9.28 16.45 8.02
N PRO A 166 8.39 17.09 8.81
CA PRO A 166 8.05 16.76 10.20
C PRO A 166 7.36 15.38 10.31
N GLU A 167 7.42 14.74 11.49
CA GLU A 167 6.90 13.38 11.68
C GLU A 167 5.38 13.29 11.51
N TYR A 168 4.66 14.38 11.78
CA TYR A 168 3.21 14.47 11.56
C TYR A 168 2.86 14.58 10.08
N LEU A 169 1.60 14.32 9.74
CA LEU A 169 1.10 14.48 8.38
C LEU A 169 0.49 15.88 8.20
N PRO A 170 1.08 16.78 7.39
CA PRO A 170 0.46 18.07 7.11
C PRO A 170 -0.72 17.88 6.16
N LEU A 171 -1.90 18.27 6.62
CA LEU A 171 -3.13 18.20 5.85
C LEU A 171 -3.42 19.49 5.07
N ASP A 172 -2.68 20.56 5.34
CA ASP A 172 -2.57 21.70 4.44
C ASP A 172 -1.66 21.32 3.28
N LEU A 173 -2.26 21.13 2.09
CA LEU A 173 -1.55 20.71 0.88
C LEU A 173 -0.50 21.72 0.40
N SER A 174 -0.50 22.96 0.92
CA SER A 174 0.55 23.95 0.59
C SER A 174 1.85 23.73 1.35
N MET A 175 1.86 22.89 2.40
CA MET A 175 3.04 22.62 3.21
C MET A 175 4.03 21.65 2.56
N GLU A 176 3.58 20.83 1.60
CA GLU A 176 4.40 19.89 0.85
C GLU A 176 4.06 19.98 -0.65
N ALA A 177 5.00 19.67 -1.54
CA ALA A 177 4.74 19.68 -2.98
C ALA A 177 4.00 18.40 -3.40
N HIS A 178 2.99 18.54 -4.27
CA HIS A 178 2.17 17.43 -4.76
C HIS A 178 2.15 17.43 -6.29
N PHE A 179 2.27 16.26 -6.89
CA PHE A 179 2.33 16.00 -8.32
C PHE A 179 1.16 15.10 -8.75
N PRO A 180 0.91 14.93 -10.07
CA PRO A 180 -0.14 14.04 -10.56
C PRO A 180 -0.03 12.58 -10.08
N ALA A 181 1.18 12.11 -9.74
CA ALA A 181 1.37 10.79 -9.16
C ALA A 181 0.79 10.67 -7.72
N ASP A 182 0.62 11.79 -7.01
CA ASP A 182 0.21 11.87 -5.60
C ASP A 182 -1.31 11.99 -5.42
N ARG A 183 -2.12 11.55 -6.40
CA ARG A 183 -3.58 11.69 -6.34
C ARG A 183 -4.18 10.98 -5.13
N SER A 184 -3.73 9.77 -4.80
CA SER A 184 -4.17 9.03 -3.61
C SER A 184 -3.81 9.76 -2.32
N SER A 185 -2.57 10.22 -2.17
CA SER A 185 -2.12 11.04 -1.02
C SER A 185 -2.95 12.32 -0.88
N SER A 186 -3.15 13.04 -1.98
CA SER A 186 -3.94 14.28 -2.02
C SER A 186 -5.40 14.04 -1.62
N MET A 187 -6.01 12.95 -2.10
CA MET A 187 -7.38 12.56 -1.73
C MET A 187 -7.46 12.19 -0.24
N TYR A 188 -6.52 11.37 0.24
CA TYR A 188 -6.43 10.97 1.64
C TYR A 188 -6.39 12.18 2.57
N ARG A 189 -5.48 13.13 2.32
CA ARG A 189 -5.35 14.36 3.12
C ARG A 189 -6.61 15.23 3.06
N LYS A 190 -7.22 15.40 1.87
CA LYS A 190 -8.48 16.15 1.69
C LYS A 190 -9.61 15.55 2.52
N LEU A 191 -9.76 14.22 2.53
CA LEU A 191 -10.83 13.56 3.27
C LEU A 191 -10.59 13.59 4.78
N LEU A 192 -9.34 13.47 5.25
CA LEU A 192 -9.01 13.69 6.66
C LEU A 192 -9.38 15.11 7.12
N ARG A 193 -9.14 16.14 6.30
CA ARG A 193 -9.62 17.51 6.58
C ARG A 193 -11.14 17.58 6.64
N LYS A 194 -11.83 16.93 5.71
CA LYS A 194 -13.31 16.86 5.66
C LYS A 194 -13.90 16.18 6.90
N MET A 195 -13.20 15.19 7.49
CA MET A 195 -13.57 14.55 8.76
C MET A 195 -13.35 15.45 9.99
N GLY A 196 -12.66 16.58 9.85
CA GLY A 196 -12.44 17.55 10.94
C GLY A 196 -11.08 17.45 11.64
N PHE A 197 -10.12 16.66 11.13
CA PHE A 197 -8.77 16.64 11.67
C PHE A 197 -8.05 17.97 11.46
N SER A 198 -7.20 18.37 12.42
CA SER A 198 -6.38 19.58 12.40
C SER A 198 -5.46 19.66 11.16
N PRO A 199 -5.08 20.86 10.67
CA PRO A 199 -4.09 20.98 9.59
C PRO A 199 -2.75 20.30 9.89
N ILE A 200 -2.42 20.18 11.18
CA ILE A 200 -1.30 19.39 11.70
C ILE A 200 -1.91 18.11 12.27
N PHE A 201 -1.90 17.03 11.49
CA PHE A 201 -2.45 15.75 11.93
C PHE A 201 -1.38 14.89 12.57
N ALA A 202 -1.45 14.81 13.90
CA ALA A 202 -0.69 13.93 14.76
C ALA A 202 -1.67 13.30 15.76
N ALA A 203 -1.50 12.02 16.08
CA ALA A 203 -2.29 11.31 17.10
C ALA A 203 -1.67 11.47 18.49
#